data_AF-R3W317-F1
#
_entry.id   AF-R3W317-F1
#
_cell.length_a   1.000
_cell.length_b   1.000
_cell.length_c   1.000
_cell.angle_alpha   90.00
_cell.angle_beta   90.00
_cell.angle_gamma   90.00
#
_symmetry.space_group_name_H-M   'P 1'
#
loop_
_entity.id
_entity.type
_entity.pdbx_description
1 polymer ?
#
loop_
_entity_poly.entity_id
_entity_poly.type
_entity_poly.pdbx_seq_one_letter_code
_entity_poly.pdbx_strand_id
1 'polypeptide(L)'
;MELEKTNRMNALFEFYSTLLTEKQMNYMELYYADDFSLGEIAEEYEVSRQAVYDNIKRTEKILEDYERKLHLFSDYIVRSELLDKMDVYVREHYPKDETLPELMKKIQEIDE
;
A
#
# COMPACT_ATOMS: atom_id res chain seq x y z
N MET A 1 -15.56 -0.82 -7.07
CA MET A 1 -16.01 0.07 -5.98
C MET A 1 -15.59 -0.40 -4.60
N GLU A 2 -16.14 -1.47 -4.00
CA GLU A 2 -15.67 -1.94 -2.67
C GLU A 2 -14.28 -2.58 -2.72
N LEU A 3 -14.05 -3.51 -3.66
CA LEU A 3 -12.73 -4.16 -3.84
C LEU A 3 -11.60 -3.18 -4.17
N GLU A 4 -11.87 -2.18 -5.03
CA GLU A 4 -10.87 -1.15 -5.37
C GLU A 4 -10.51 -0.28 -4.16
N LYS A 5 -11.49 0.02 -3.30
CA LYS A 5 -11.27 0.78 -2.08
C LYS A 5 -10.47 -0.02 -1.06
N THR A 6 -10.75 -1.32 -0.91
CA THR A 6 -9.95 -2.23 -0.07
C THR A 6 -8.52 -2.33 -0.56
N ASN A 7 -8.31 -2.59 -1.86
CA ASN A 7 -6.97 -2.69 -2.43
C ASN A 7 -6.16 -1.40 -2.28
N ARG A 8 -6.81 -0.25 -2.51
CA ARG A 8 -6.18 1.06 -2.27
C ARG A 8 -5.77 1.20 -0.80
N MET A 9 -6.65 0.87 0.13
CA MET A 9 -6.34 1.02 1.55
C MET A 9 -5.20 0.09 1.99
N ASN A 10 -5.14 -1.13 1.46
CA ASN A 10 -4.03 -2.06 1.69
C ASN A 10 -2.71 -1.44 1.23
N ALA A 11 -2.67 -0.93 -0.01
CA ALA A 11 -1.46 -0.27 -0.52
C ALA A 11 -1.08 0.94 0.35
N LEU A 12 -2.02 1.83 0.68
CA LEU A 12 -1.72 2.98 1.55
C LEU A 12 -1.22 2.54 2.93
N PHE A 13 -1.74 1.44 3.49
CA PHE A 13 -1.27 0.89 4.75
C PHE A 13 0.18 0.39 4.63
N GLU A 14 0.55 -0.32 3.55
CA GLU A 14 1.93 -0.73 3.30
C GLU A 14 2.90 0.47 3.28
N PHE A 15 2.54 1.55 2.57
CA PHE A 15 3.39 2.74 2.47
C PHE A 15 3.48 3.57 3.75
N TYR A 16 2.44 3.59 4.58
CA TYR A 16 2.32 4.58 5.66
C TYR A 16 2.08 3.98 7.05
N SER A 17 2.05 2.66 7.20
CA SER A 17 1.83 1.97 8.50
C SER A 17 2.77 2.47 9.60
N THR A 18 4.04 2.70 9.26
CA THR A 18 5.08 3.17 10.20
C THR A 18 4.84 4.57 10.76
N LEU A 19 3.96 5.37 10.15
CA LEU A 19 3.58 6.70 10.61
C LEU A 19 2.37 6.67 11.56
N LEU A 20 1.69 5.52 11.67
CA LEU A 20 0.55 5.33 12.54
C LEU A 20 0.99 5.12 13.99
N THR A 21 0.09 5.42 14.93
CA THR A 21 0.25 4.94 16.31
C THR A 21 0.06 3.43 16.38
N GLU A 22 0.69 2.76 17.35
CA GLU A 22 0.56 1.30 17.54
C GLU A 22 -0.90 0.82 17.52
N LYS A 23 -1.80 1.52 18.23
CA LYS A 23 -3.22 1.13 18.27
C LYS A 23 -3.92 1.23 16.90
N GLN A 24 -3.56 2.23 16.10
CA GLN A 24 -4.11 2.37 14.74
C GLN A 24 -3.54 1.29 13.82
N MET A 25 -2.23 1.05 13.91
CA MET A 25 -1.53 0.04 13.12
C MET A 25 -2.11 -1.35 13.40
N ASN A 26 -2.19 -1.77 14.66
CA ASN A 26 -2.66 -3.11 15.02
C ASN A 26 -4.11 -3.36 14.56
N TYR A 27 -5.00 -2.35 14.67
CA TYR A 27 -6.38 -2.52 14.23
C TYR A 27 -6.49 -2.64 12.71
N MET A 28 -5.65 -1.90 11.97
CA MET A 28 -5.60 -1.99 10.52
C MET A 28 -4.97 -3.31 10.07
N GLU A 29 -3.90 -3.77 10.71
CA GLU A 29 -3.24 -5.05 10.44
C GLU A 29 -4.21 -6.23 10.61
N LEU A 30 -4.85 -6.32 11.78
CA LEU A 30 -5.83 -7.39 12.04
C LEU A 30 -6.98 -7.37 11.01
N TYR A 31 -7.45 -6.19 10.63
CA TYR A 31 -8.58 -6.06 9.70
C TYR A 31 -8.22 -6.31 8.24
N TYR A 32 -7.08 -5.81 7.77
CA TYR A 32 -6.70 -5.82 6.35
C TYR A 32 -5.68 -6.90 5.98
N ALA A 33 -4.82 -7.32 6.90
CA ALA A 33 -3.79 -8.34 6.67
C ALA A 33 -4.24 -9.72 7.19
N ASP A 34 -4.86 -9.76 8.38
CA ASP A 34 -5.26 -11.02 9.03
C ASP A 34 -6.73 -11.41 8.81
N ASP A 35 -7.50 -10.61 8.07
CA ASP A 35 -8.93 -10.82 7.76
C ASP A 35 -9.85 -10.95 9.00
N PHE A 36 -9.47 -10.37 10.15
CA PHE A 36 -10.32 -10.35 11.33
C PHE A 36 -11.55 -9.47 11.11
N SER A 37 -12.70 -9.92 11.60
CA SER A 37 -13.89 -9.10 11.68
C SER A 37 -13.76 -8.04 12.78
N LEU A 38 -14.53 -6.95 12.66
CA LEU A 38 -14.63 -5.92 13.70
C LEU A 38 -15.08 -6.47 15.07
N GLY A 39 -15.76 -7.61 15.08
CA GLY A 39 -16.18 -8.29 16.31
C GLY A 39 -15.00 -9.00 16.98
N GLU A 40 -14.22 -9.76 16.21
CA GLU A 40 -13.03 -10.45 16.71
C GLU A 40 -11.99 -9.46 17.27
N ILE A 41 -11.75 -8.35 16.57
CA ILE A 41 -10.87 -7.28 17.07
C ILE A 41 -11.42 -6.64 18.35
N ALA A 42 -12.75 -6.47 18.44
CA ALA A 42 -13.37 -5.88 19.62
C ALA A 42 -13.25 -6.79 20.85
N GLU A 43 -13.40 -8.11 20.66
CA GLU A 43 -13.21 -9.12 21.70
C GLU A 43 -11.75 -9.17 22.16
N GLU A 44 -10.79 -9.23 21.23
CA GLU A 44 -9.35 -9.30 21.52
C GLU A 44 -8.86 -8.10 22.36
N TYR A 45 -9.39 -6.90 22.09
CA TYR A 45 -8.99 -5.67 22.76
C TYR A 45 -9.94 -5.23 23.89
N GLU A 46 -10.96 -6.04 24.23
CA GLU A 46 -11.99 -5.73 25.23
C GLU A 46 -12.65 -4.34 25.02
N VAL A 47 -12.93 -3.99 23.76
CA VAL A 47 -13.58 -2.72 23.37
C VAL A 47 -14.91 -2.98 22.68
N SER A 48 -15.68 -1.92 22.41
CA SER A 48 -16.89 -2.07 21.60
C SER A 48 -16.56 -2.21 20.11
N ARG A 49 -17.37 -2.99 19.39
CA ARG A 49 -17.30 -3.08 17.91
C ARG A 49 -17.36 -1.71 17.24
N GLN A 50 -18.12 -0.77 17.82
CA GLN A 50 -18.20 0.60 17.31
C GLN A 50 -16.86 1.35 17.48
N ALA A 51 -16.16 1.15 18.60
CA ALA A 51 -14.86 1.77 18.83
C ALA A 51 -13.80 1.29 17.82
N VAL A 52 -13.82 0.00 17.46
CA VAL A 52 -12.95 -0.55 16.41
C VAL A 52 -13.31 0.07 15.06
N TYR A 53 -14.60 0.09 14.69
CA TYR A 53 -15.06 0.69 13.44
C TYR A 53 -14.63 2.15 13.30
N ASP A 54 -14.87 2.96 14.34
CA ASP A 54 -14.54 4.38 14.33
C ASP A 54 -13.02 4.62 14.24
N ASN A 55 -12.22 3.75 14.85
CA ASN A 55 -10.77 3.80 14.76
C ASN A 55 -10.31 3.51 13.32
N ILE A 56 -10.73 2.39 12.73
CA ILE A 56 -10.39 2.03 11.34
C ILE A 56 -10.79 3.15 10.39
N LYS A 57 -12.03 3.65 10.49
CA LYS A 57 -12.54 4.73 9.64
C LYS A 57 -11.71 6.02 9.75
N ARG A 58 -11.24 6.35 10.95
CA ARG A 58 -10.38 7.51 11.18
C ARG A 58 -8.99 7.28 10.60
N THR A 59 -8.44 6.08 10.76
CA THR A 59 -7.13 5.70 10.23
C THR A 59 -7.13 5.68 8.71
N GLU A 60 -8.19 5.18 8.06
CA GLU A 60 -8.39 5.29 6.60
C GLU A 60 -8.22 6.75 6.12
N LYS A 61 -8.82 7.69 6.85
CA LYS A 61 -8.75 9.13 6.51
C LYS A 61 -7.34 9.71 6.72
N ILE A 62 -6.60 9.21 7.71
CA ILE A 62 -5.22 9.62 7.98
C ILE A 62 -4.31 9.13 6.85
N LEU A 63 -4.46 7.87 6.43
CA LEU A 63 -3.70 7.29 5.31
C LEU A 63 -3.93 8.06 4.00
N GLU A 64 -5.18 8.40 3.70
CA GLU A 64 -5.50 9.23 2.53
C GLU A 64 -4.92 10.66 2.64
N ASP A 65 -4.84 11.23 3.84
CA ASP A 65 -4.21 12.53 4.05
C ASP A 65 -2.69 12.47 3.87
N TYR A 66 -2.04 11.38 4.31
CA TYR A 66 -0.64 11.12 4.00
C TYR A 66 -0.42 11.00 2.50
N GLU A 67 -1.22 10.20 1.80
CA GLU A 67 -1.10 10.06 0.35
C GLU A 67 -1.27 11.39 -0.39
N ARG A 68 -2.24 12.20 0.03
CA ARG A 68 -2.45 13.54 -0.56
C ARG A 68 -1.26 14.48 -0.37
N LYS A 69 -0.42 14.26 0.66
CA LYS A 69 0.71 15.13 1.00
C LYS A 69 2.05 14.59 0.50
N LEU A 70 2.20 13.27 0.47
CA LEU A 70 3.46 12.59 0.25
C LEU A 70 3.53 11.88 -1.10
N HIS A 71 2.38 11.52 -1.69
CA HIS A 71 2.27 10.92 -3.02
C HIS A 71 3.07 9.63 -3.24
N LEU A 72 3.45 8.89 -2.19
CA LEU A 72 4.34 7.74 -2.33
C LEU A 72 3.72 6.63 -3.18
N PHE A 73 2.43 6.33 -2.96
CA PHE A 73 1.75 5.29 -3.72
C PHE A 73 1.49 5.73 -5.16
N SER A 74 1.00 6.95 -5.38
CA SER A 74 0.76 7.45 -6.74
C SER A 74 2.05 7.58 -7.55
N ASP A 75 3.13 8.06 -6.95
CA ASP A 75 4.44 8.13 -7.62
C ASP A 75 4.99 6.73 -7.92
N TYR A 76 4.81 5.77 -7.02
CA TYR A 76 5.17 4.36 -7.27
C TYR A 76 4.45 3.80 -8.50
N ILE A 77 3.13 3.99 -8.60
CA ILE A 77 2.35 3.54 -9.77
C ILE A 77 2.89 4.17 -11.06
N VAL A 78 3.14 5.47 -11.06
CA VAL A 78 3.67 6.18 -12.25
C VAL A 78 5.07 5.66 -12.61
N ARG A 79 5.96 5.45 -11.63
CA ARG A 79 7.29 4.90 -11.86
C ARG A 79 7.22 3.47 -12.43
N SER A 80 6.37 2.61 -11.88
CA SER A 80 6.17 1.24 -12.38
C SER A 80 5.70 1.25 -13.83
N GLU A 81 4.70 2.07 -14.18
CA GLU A 81 4.22 2.18 -15.56
C GLU A 81 5.31 2.67 -16.53
N LEU A 82 6.18 3.57 -16.09
CA LEU A 82 7.29 4.07 -16.91
C LEU A 82 8.36 3.00 -17.10
N LEU A 83 8.71 2.25 -16.06
CA LEU A 83 9.66 1.14 -16.13
C LEU A 83 9.14 0.05 -17.08
N ASP A 84 7.86 -0.31 -17.01
CA ASP A 84 7.25 -1.29 -17.92
C ASP A 84 7.34 -0.82 -19.38
N LYS A 85 7.02 0.45 -19.65
CA LYS A 85 7.14 1.03 -21.00
C LYS A 85 8.59 1.03 -21.48
N MET A 86 9.54 1.32 -20.59
CA MET A 86 10.96 1.28 -20.90
C MET A 86 11.43 -0.15 -21.21
N ASP A 87 10.94 -1.18 -20.50
CA ASP A 87 11.34 -2.58 -20.73
C ASP A 87 10.91 -3.04 -22.12
N VAL A 88 9.67 -2.71 -22.51
CA VAL A 88 9.17 -2.95 -23.87
C VAL A 88 10.05 -2.23 -24.90
N TYR A 89 10.31 -0.93 -24.71
CA TYR A 89 11.10 -0.14 -25.65
C TYR A 89 12.54 -0.69 -25.82
N VAL A 90 13.19 -1.04 -24.71
CA VAL A 90 14.57 -1.57 -24.71
C VAL A 90 14.63 -2.92 -25.40
N ARG A 91 13.68 -3.83 -25.14
CA ARG A 91 13.64 -5.13 -25.82
C ARG A 91 13.44 -5.01 -27.32
N GLU A 92 12.64 -4.04 -27.76
CA GLU A 92 12.39 -3.80 -29.19
C GLU A 92 13.59 -3.18 -29.91
N HIS A 93 14.28 -2.21 -29.29
CA HIS A 93 15.31 -1.42 -29.97
C HIS A 93 16.74 -1.86 -29.66
N TYR A 94 16.96 -2.51 -28.52
CA TYR A 94 18.27 -2.95 -28.02
C TYR A 94 18.26 -4.42 -27.55
N PRO A 95 17.82 -5.39 -28.39
CA PRO A 95 17.60 -6.78 -27.97
C PRO A 95 18.87 -7.56 -27.57
N LYS A 96 20.06 -6.98 -27.78
CA LYS A 96 21.35 -7.58 -27.39
C LYS A 96 21.93 -6.96 -26.13
N ASP A 97 21.29 -5.91 -25.59
CA ASP A 97 21.73 -5.27 -24.35
C ASP A 97 21.09 -5.98 -23.16
N GLU A 98 21.91 -6.72 -22.41
CA GLU A 98 21.48 -7.42 -21.20
C GLU A 98 21.66 -6.53 -19.94
N THR A 99 22.45 -5.46 -20.03
CA THR A 99 22.79 -4.61 -18.89
C THR A 99 21.66 -3.63 -18.55
N LEU A 100 21.07 -3.00 -19.57
CA LEU A 100 19.96 -2.05 -19.39
C LEU A 100 18.75 -2.69 -18.69
N PRO A 101 18.22 -3.86 -19.14
CA PRO A 101 17.15 -4.55 -18.44
C PRO A 101 17.51 -4.91 -16.99
N GLU A 102 18.76 -5.33 -16.73
CA GLU A 102 19.20 -5.67 -15.38
C GLU A 102 19.25 -4.45 -14.45
N LEU A 103 19.74 -3.30 -14.94
CA LEU A 103 19.73 -2.06 -14.17
C LEU A 103 18.31 -1.55 -13.90
N MET A 104 17.41 -1.68 -14.87
CA MET A 104 16.00 -1.33 -14.68
C MET A 104 15.33 -2.21 -13.62
N LYS A 105 15.59 -3.52 -13.65
CA LYS A 105 15.10 -4.44 -12.63
C LYS A 105 15.60 -4.06 -11.23
N LYS A 106 16.87 -3.68 -11.12
CA LYS A 106 17.45 -3.20 -9.84
C LYS A 106 16.79 -1.93 -9.33
N ILE A 107 16.38 -1.01 -10.21
CA ILE A 107 15.64 0.19 -9.79
C ILE A 107 14.26 -0.21 -9.24
N GLN A 108 13.59 -1.16 -9.88
CA GLN A 108 12.28 -1.64 -9.43
C GLN A 108 12.36 -2.32 -8.06
N GLU A 109 13.43 -3.08 -7.79
CA GLU A 109 13.68 -3.74 -6.49
C GLU A 109 14.01 -2.77 -5.34
N ILE A 110 14.34 -1.50 -5.61
CA ILE A 110 14.61 -0.49 -4.55
C ILE A 110 13.32 0.10 -3.98
N ASP A 111 12.26 0.12 -4.79
CA ASP A 111 10.97 0.70 -4.44
C ASP A 111 10.02 -0.31 -3.76
N GLU A 112 10.40 -1.60 -3.69
CA GLU A 112 9.75 -2.68 -2.93
C GLU A 112 10.35 -2.84 -1.52
#